data_AF-A0A2K5Q693-F1
#
_entry.id   AF-A0A2K5Q693-F1
#
_cell.length_a   1.000
_cell.length_b   1.000
_cell.length_c   1.000
_cell.angle_alpha   90.00
_cell.angle_beta   90.00
_cell.angle_gamma   90.00
#
_symmetry.space_group_name_H-M   'P 1'
#
loop_
_entity.id
_entity.type
_entity.pdbx_description
1 polymer ?
#
loop_
_entity_poly.entity_id
_entity_poly.type
_entity_poly.pdbx_seq_one_letter_code
_entity_poly.pdbx_strand_id
1 'polypeptide(L)'
;MDLVRSAPGGILDLNKVATKLGVRKRRVYDITNVLDGIELVEKKSKNHIRWIGSDLSNFGAVPQQKKLQEELSDLSAMEDALDELIKDCAQQLFELTDDKENERLAYVTYQDIHSIQAFHEQIVIAVKAPAETRLDVPAPREDSITVHIRSTKGPIDVYLCEVEQAQTGNKRAEGVGTSSSESTHPERPEEEENPQQSEELLEVSN
;
A
#
# COMPACT_ATOMS: atom_id res chain seq x y z
N MET A 1 -18.88 -37.02 26.49
CA MET A 1 -18.78 -37.72 25.19
C MET A 1 -18.29 -39.16 25.30
N ASP A 2 -17.64 -39.55 26.40
CA ASP A 2 -17.03 -40.90 26.51
C ASP A 2 -18.05 -42.03 26.67
N LEU A 3 -19.25 -41.75 27.20
CA LEU A 3 -20.35 -42.71 27.19
C LEU A 3 -20.80 -43.08 25.77
N VAL A 4 -20.85 -42.11 24.87
CA VAL A 4 -21.23 -42.31 23.46
C VAL A 4 -20.14 -43.10 22.72
N ARG A 5 -18.88 -42.72 22.91
CA ARG A 5 -17.73 -43.41 22.30
C ARG A 5 -17.53 -44.85 22.79
N SER A 6 -17.90 -45.13 24.04
CA SER A 6 -17.80 -46.49 24.62
C SER A 6 -18.96 -47.42 24.23
N ALA A 7 -20.01 -46.91 23.59
CA ALA A 7 -21.22 -47.68 23.29
C ALA A 7 -21.17 -48.26 21.86
N PRO A 8 -21.36 -49.59 21.68
CA PRO A 8 -21.34 -50.21 20.36
C PRO A 8 -22.48 -49.66 19.49
N GLY A 9 -22.15 -49.11 18.32
CA GLY A 9 -23.10 -48.54 17.38
C GLY A 9 -23.74 -47.22 17.83
N GLY A 10 -23.16 -46.52 18.82
CA GLY A 10 -23.66 -45.23 19.30
C GLY A 10 -25.01 -45.32 20.01
N ILE A 11 -25.43 -46.50 20.46
CA ILE A 11 -26.71 -46.74 21.15
C ILE A 11 -26.49 -46.71 22.66
N LEU A 12 -27.14 -45.77 23.34
CA LEU A 12 -27.04 -45.60 24.79
C LEU A 12 -28.32 -46.07 25.48
N ASP A 13 -28.16 -46.94 26.48
CA ASP A 13 -29.21 -47.32 27.42
C ASP A 13 -29.31 -46.28 28.53
N LEU A 14 -30.47 -45.62 28.62
CA LEU A 14 -30.73 -44.55 29.58
C LEU A 14 -30.60 -44.99 31.04
N ASN A 15 -30.83 -46.27 31.35
CA ASN A 15 -30.63 -46.79 32.71
C ASN A 15 -29.14 -46.91 33.04
N LYS A 16 -28.33 -47.42 32.11
CA LYS A 16 -26.86 -47.51 32.29
C LYS A 16 -26.23 -46.13 32.39
N VAL A 17 -26.72 -45.17 31.59
CA VAL A 17 -26.28 -43.77 31.64
C VAL A 17 -26.63 -43.15 32.99
N ALA A 18 -27.86 -43.33 33.49
CA ALA A 18 -28.28 -42.84 34.80
C ALA A 18 -27.38 -43.38 35.92
N THR A 19 -27.09 -44.69 35.92
CA THR A 19 -26.20 -45.33 36.90
C THR A 19 -24.76 -44.82 36.78
N LYS A 20 -24.21 -44.72 35.56
CA LYS A 20 -22.82 -44.31 35.34
C LYS A 20 -22.58 -42.83 35.65
N LEU A 21 -23.57 -41.97 35.43
CA LEU A 21 -23.50 -40.55 35.79
C LEU A 21 -23.95 -40.28 37.23
N GLY A 22 -24.46 -41.29 37.96
CA GLY A 22 -24.94 -41.13 39.34
C GLY A 22 -26.18 -40.25 39.46
N VAL A 23 -26.96 -40.08 38.38
CA VAL A 23 -28.12 -39.19 38.33
C VAL A 23 -29.42 -39.97 38.21
N ARG A 24 -30.53 -39.35 38.66
CA ARG A 24 -31.86 -39.92 38.45
C ARG A 24 -32.21 -39.94 36.97
N LYS A 25 -32.93 -40.98 36.53
CA LYS A 25 -33.37 -41.16 35.14
C LYS A 25 -34.11 -39.94 34.55
N ARG A 26 -34.81 -39.18 35.40
CA ARG A 26 -35.47 -37.93 35.01
C ARG A 26 -34.52 -36.89 34.44
N ARG A 27 -33.29 -36.78 34.97
CA ARG A 27 -32.26 -35.82 34.51
C ARG A 27 -31.64 -36.22 33.18
N VAL A 28 -31.54 -37.53 32.93
CA VAL A 28 -31.14 -38.03 31.61
C VAL A 28 -32.13 -37.54 30.55
N TYR A 29 -33.44 -37.57 30.84
CA TYR A 29 -34.45 -37.05 29.89
C TYR A 29 -34.33 -35.57 29.59
N ASP A 30 -33.99 -34.73 30.57
CA ASP A 30 -33.81 -33.30 30.29
C ASP A 30 -32.69 -33.07 29.27
N ILE A 31 -31.58 -33.80 29.43
CA ILE A 31 -30.43 -33.72 28.51
C ILE A 31 -30.81 -34.31 27.15
N THR A 32 -31.45 -35.48 27.11
CA THR A 32 -31.82 -36.10 25.83
C THR A 32 -32.85 -35.28 25.06
N ASN A 33 -33.77 -34.60 25.74
CA ASN A 33 -34.76 -33.74 25.07
C ASN A 33 -34.10 -32.51 24.44
N VAL A 34 -33.10 -31.92 25.10
CA VAL A 34 -32.32 -30.82 24.50
C VAL A 34 -31.55 -31.33 23.30
N LEU A 35 -30.87 -32.48 23.43
CA LEU A 35 -30.09 -33.09 22.35
C LEU A 35 -30.96 -33.55 21.17
N ASP A 36 -32.17 -34.02 21.43
CA ASP A 36 -33.19 -34.40 20.44
C ASP A 36 -33.74 -33.15 19.74
N GLY A 37 -33.96 -32.07 20.50
CA GLY A 37 -34.38 -30.77 19.96
C GLY A 37 -33.36 -30.07 19.07
N ILE A 38 -32.07 -30.43 19.19
CA ILE A 38 -30.99 -30.01 18.26
C ILE A 38 -30.55 -31.13 17.32
N GLU A 39 -31.35 -32.20 17.20
CA GLU A 39 -31.18 -33.29 16.24
C GLU A 39 -29.85 -34.08 16.36
N LEU A 40 -29.23 -34.12 17.54
CA LEU A 40 -28.00 -34.88 17.78
C LEU A 40 -28.25 -36.32 18.26
N VAL A 41 -29.49 -36.67 18.63
CA VAL A 41 -29.86 -38.02 19.09
C VAL A 41 -31.20 -38.44 18.48
N GLU A 42 -31.37 -39.75 18.25
CA GLU A 42 -32.63 -40.38 17.85
C GLU A 42 -33.15 -41.27 18.96
N LYS A 43 -34.47 -41.34 19.09
CA LYS A 43 -35.11 -42.40 19.85
C LYS A 43 -35.16 -43.70 19.05
N LYS A 44 -34.40 -44.72 19.45
CA LYS A 44 -34.47 -46.06 18.83
C LYS A 44 -35.54 -46.95 19.43
N SER A 45 -35.63 -46.99 20.75
CA SER A 45 -36.63 -47.80 21.46
C SER A 45 -36.84 -47.30 22.88
N LYS A 46 -37.75 -47.92 23.64
CA LYS A 46 -37.93 -47.57 25.05
C LYS A 46 -36.61 -47.79 25.80
N ASN A 47 -36.16 -46.75 26.51
CA ASN A 47 -34.88 -46.69 27.23
C ASN A 47 -33.61 -46.71 26.36
N HIS A 48 -33.70 -46.62 25.03
CA HIS A 48 -32.53 -46.58 24.16
C HIS A 48 -32.58 -45.39 23.21
N ILE A 49 -31.50 -44.61 23.20
CA ILE A 49 -31.27 -43.55 22.22
C ILE A 49 -30.06 -43.90 21.37
N ARG A 50 -30.03 -43.42 20.14
CA ARG A 50 -28.86 -43.49 19.27
C ARG A 50 -28.31 -42.09 19.12
N TRP A 51 -27.01 -41.92 19.28
CA TRP A 51 -26.33 -40.69 18.88
C TRP A 51 -26.30 -40.63 17.35
N ILE A 52 -26.93 -39.61 16.75
CA ILE A 52 -26.88 -39.34 15.30
C ILE A 52 -25.98 -38.14 15.00
N GLY A 53 -25.66 -37.32 16.00
CA GLY A 53 -24.68 -36.26 15.84
C GLY A 53 -23.42 -36.82 15.20
N SER A 54 -22.85 -36.11 14.23
CA SER A 54 -21.55 -36.46 13.70
C SER A 54 -20.58 -36.66 14.88
N ASP A 55 -19.81 -37.75 14.89
CA ASP A 55 -18.77 -37.93 15.91
C ASP A 55 -17.95 -36.63 15.93
N LEU A 56 -17.60 -36.09 17.10
CA LEU A 56 -16.83 -34.83 17.12
C LEU A 56 -15.44 -35.00 16.48
N SER A 57 -14.99 -36.25 16.32
CA SER A 57 -13.83 -36.62 15.49
C SER A 57 -14.05 -36.39 13.98
N ASN A 58 -15.31 -36.31 13.57
CA ASN A 58 -15.83 -36.31 12.22
C ASN A 58 -16.76 -35.11 11.95
N PHE A 59 -16.67 -34.03 12.75
CA PHE A 59 -16.99 -32.71 12.23
C PHE A 59 -16.16 -32.59 10.95
N GLY A 60 -16.84 -32.68 9.80
CA GLY A 60 -16.27 -32.70 8.45
C GLY A 60 -15.54 -31.42 8.06
N ALA A 61 -15.07 -30.66 9.04
CA ALA A 61 -14.17 -29.56 8.92
C ALA A 61 -12.70 -30.02 8.89
N VAL A 62 -12.28 -31.24 9.25
CA VAL A 62 -10.83 -31.55 9.24
C VAL A 62 -10.19 -31.43 7.82
N PRO A 63 -10.80 -31.93 6.73
CA PRO A 63 -10.26 -31.72 5.39
C PRO A 63 -10.37 -30.25 4.95
N GLN A 64 -11.50 -29.60 5.24
CA GLN A 64 -11.74 -28.21 4.85
C GLN A 64 -10.87 -27.22 5.63
N GLN A 65 -10.64 -27.46 6.91
CA GLN A 65 -9.77 -26.69 7.80
C GLN A 65 -8.31 -26.87 7.40
N LYS A 66 -7.89 -28.09 7.01
CA LYS A 66 -6.55 -28.30 6.44
C LYS A 66 -6.38 -27.54 5.13
N LYS A 67 -7.37 -27.60 4.23
CA LYS A 67 -7.35 -26.85 2.97
C LYS A 67 -7.29 -25.34 3.21
N LEU A 68 -8.10 -24.83 4.13
CA LEU A 68 -8.08 -23.40 4.51
C LEU A 68 -6.77 -23.01 5.18
N GLN A 69 -6.17 -23.89 5.98
CA GLN A 69 -4.86 -23.64 6.61
C GLN A 69 -3.73 -23.61 5.58
N GLU A 70 -3.79 -24.49 4.57
CA GLU A 70 -2.89 -24.48 3.42
C GLU A 70 -3.08 -23.20 2.59
N GLU A 71 -4.31 -22.83 2.24
CA GLU A 71 -4.62 -21.58 1.54
C GLU A 71 -4.14 -20.35 2.32
N LEU A 72 -4.29 -20.32 3.65
CA LEU A 72 -3.75 -19.23 4.47
C LEU A 72 -2.22 -19.20 4.47
N SER A 73 -1.57 -20.36 4.48
CA SER A 73 -0.11 -20.44 4.39
C SER A 73 0.39 -19.95 3.04
N ASP A 74 -0.29 -20.33 1.95
CA ASP A 74 0.05 -19.90 0.59
C ASP A 74 -0.16 -18.39 0.43
N LEU A 75 -1.27 -17.86 0.96
CA LEU A 75 -1.55 -16.42 0.95
C LEU A 75 -0.51 -15.64 1.76
N SER A 76 -0.12 -16.12 2.94
CA SER A 76 0.93 -15.50 3.76
C SER A 76 2.27 -15.48 3.02
N ALA A 77 2.65 -16.59 2.37
CA ALA A 77 3.89 -16.64 1.60
C ALA A 77 3.86 -15.71 0.38
N MET A 78 2.68 -15.52 -0.23
CA MET A 78 2.49 -14.57 -1.32
C MET A 78 2.58 -13.12 -0.83
N GLU A 79 1.98 -12.81 0.33
CA GLU A 79 2.08 -11.50 0.97
C GLU A 79 3.54 -11.17 1.29
N ASP A 80 4.28 -12.09 1.93
CA ASP A 80 5.70 -11.92 2.24
C ASP A 80 6.54 -11.67 0.97
N ALA A 81 6.24 -12.39 -0.13
CA ALA A 81 6.93 -12.19 -1.40
C ALA A 81 6.62 -10.83 -2.04
N LEU A 82 5.38 -10.35 -1.93
CA LEU A 82 4.99 -9.03 -2.42
C LEU A 82 5.64 -7.92 -1.60
N ASP A 83 5.72 -8.08 -0.28
CA ASP A 83 6.36 -7.11 0.60
C ASP A 83 7.86 -6.98 0.30
N GLU A 84 8.56 -8.08 0.05
CA GLU A 84 9.97 -8.03 -0.39
C GLU A 84 10.11 -7.35 -1.75
N LEU A 85 9.20 -7.60 -2.72
CA LEU A 85 9.23 -6.89 -4.00
C LEU A 85 8.97 -5.38 -3.86
N ILE A 86 8.04 -4.99 -2.99
CA ILE A 86 7.75 -3.58 -2.69
C ILE A 86 8.98 -2.91 -2.08
N LYS A 87 9.64 -3.58 -1.14
CA LYS A 87 10.85 -3.10 -0.49
C LYS A 87 12.01 -2.96 -1.47
N ASP A 88 12.23 -3.97 -2.32
CA ASP A 88 13.27 -3.91 -3.36
C ASP A 88 13.01 -2.77 -4.36
N CYS A 89 11.76 -2.58 -4.78
CA CYS A 89 11.38 -1.50 -5.66
C CYS A 89 11.58 -0.12 -5.01
N ALA A 90 11.17 0.02 -3.74
CA ALA A 90 11.38 1.26 -2.99
C ALA A 90 12.87 1.59 -2.81
N GLN A 91 13.69 0.57 -2.55
CA GLN A 91 15.15 0.71 -2.42
C GLN A 91 15.79 1.14 -3.75
N GLN A 92 15.40 0.52 -4.86
CA GLN A 92 15.88 0.91 -6.20
C GLN A 92 15.49 2.35 -6.56
N LEU A 93 14.24 2.75 -6.26
CA LEU A 93 13.81 4.14 -6.46
C LEU A 93 14.64 5.10 -5.61
N PHE A 94 14.88 4.77 -4.34
CA PHE A 94 15.68 5.59 -3.44
C PHE A 94 17.10 5.78 -3.98
N GLU A 95 17.79 4.70 -4.35
CA GLU A 95 19.14 4.73 -4.93
C GLU A 95 19.19 5.56 -6.22
N LEU A 96 18.19 5.43 -7.09
CA LEU A 96 18.11 6.23 -8.31
C LEU A 96 17.90 7.72 -8.03
N THR A 97 17.10 8.07 -7.02
CA THR A 97 16.76 9.47 -6.70
C THR A 97 17.78 10.19 -5.83
N ASP A 98 18.54 9.46 -5.00
CA ASP A 98 19.59 10.02 -4.11
C ASP A 98 20.95 10.16 -4.81
N ASP A 99 21.12 9.51 -5.96
CA ASP A 99 22.31 9.69 -6.81
C ASP A 99 22.36 11.12 -7.37
N LYS A 100 23.48 11.81 -7.11
CA LYS A 100 23.69 13.22 -7.48
C LYS A 100 23.75 13.46 -8.99
N GLU A 101 24.23 12.51 -9.78
CA GLU A 101 24.24 12.64 -11.24
C GLU A 101 22.82 12.51 -11.78
N ASN A 102 22.01 11.60 -11.21
CA ASN A 102 20.61 11.48 -11.56
C ASN A 102 19.81 12.70 -11.13
N GLU A 103 20.07 13.26 -9.94
CA GLU A 103 19.43 14.49 -9.45
C GLU A 103 19.60 15.65 -10.46
N ARG A 104 20.81 15.81 -11.01
CA ARG A 104 21.10 16.85 -12.02
C ARG A 104 20.39 16.62 -13.35
N LEU A 105 20.09 15.37 -13.69
CA LEU A 105 19.45 14.98 -14.95
C LEU A 105 17.94 14.77 -14.84
N ALA A 106 17.38 14.82 -13.63
CA ALA A 106 15.95 14.64 -13.34
C ALA A 106 15.13 15.91 -13.64
N TYR A 107 15.12 16.34 -14.89
CA TYR A 107 14.30 17.44 -15.37
C TYR A 107 13.51 17.08 -16.62
N VAL A 108 12.52 17.89 -16.93
CA VAL A 108 11.75 17.84 -18.18
C VAL A 108 11.83 19.19 -18.88
N THR A 109 11.81 19.18 -20.21
CA THR A 109 11.83 20.41 -21.00
C THR A 109 10.42 20.87 -21.35
N TYR A 110 10.26 22.13 -21.76
CA TYR A 110 8.98 22.64 -22.27
C TYR A 110 8.49 21.84 -23.49
N GLN A 111 9.42 21.37 -24.33
CA GLN A 111 9.10 20.56 -25.49
C GLN A 111 8.52 19.19 -25.10
N ASP A 112 9.03 18.57 -24.03
CA ASP A 112 8.54 17.30 -23.52
C ASP A 112 7.10 17.45 -23.00
N ILE A 113 6.83 18.52 -22.22
CA ILE A 113 5.50 18.82 -21.70
C ILE A 113 4.51 19.08 -22.86
N HIS A 114 4.91 19.86 -23.87
CA HIS A 114 4.06 20.15 -25.03
C HIS A 114 3.83 18.93 -25.93
N SER A 115 4.75 17.96 -25.94
CA SER A 115 4.57 16.73 -26.73
C SER A 115 3.39 15.88 -26.23
N ILE A 116 2.91 16.12 -25.00
CA ILE A 116 1.80 15.40 -24.40
C ILE A 116 0.49 15.87 -25.02
N GLN A 117 -0.17 14.98 -25.77
CA GLN A 117 -1.45 15.26 -26.45
C GLN A 117 -2.54 15.81 -25.52
N ALA A 118 -2.57 15.34 -24.28
CA ALA A 118 -3.56 15.77 -23.28
C ALA A 118 -3.47 17.27 -22.91
N PHE A 119 -2.33 17.93 -23.16
CA PHE A 119 -2.08 19.33 -22.80
C PHE A 119 -2.15 20.29 -23.99
N HIS A 120 -2.50 19.81 -25.19
CA HIS A 120 -2.63 20.69 -26.35
C HIS A 120 -3.76 21.70 -26.14
N GLU A 121 -3.51 22.96 -26.54
CA GLU A 121 -4.45 24.09 -26.41
C GLU A 121 -4.89 24.38 -24.97
N GLN A 122 -4.16 23.91 -23.97
CA GLN A 122 -4.42 24.16 -22.55
C GLN A 122 -3.32 25.01 -21.92
N ILE A 123 -3.68 25.76 -20.88
CA ILE A 123 -2.72 26.48 -20.06
C ILE A 123 -2.10 25.48 -19.07
N VAL A 124 -0.80 25.26 -19.17
CA VAL A 124 -0.06 24.38 -18.26
C VAL A 124 0.73 25.21 -17.25
N ILE A 125 0.47 24.95 -15.97
CA ILE A 125 1.14 25.59 -14.85
C ILE A 125 1.95 24.52 -14.12
N ALA A 126 3.27 24.66 -14.12
CA ALA A 126 4.17 23.78 -13.37
C ALA A 126 4.41 24.37 -11.97
N VAL A 127 4.14 23.59 -10.93
CA VAL A 127 4.32 23.99 -9.53
C VAL A 127 5.42 23.14 -8.91
N LYS A 128 6.48 23.79 -8.43
CA LYS A 128 7.55 23.15 -7.65
C LYS A 128 7.42 23.60 -6.21
N ALA A 129 7.20 22.64 -5.31
CA ALA A 129 6.97 22.90 -3.91
C ALA A 129 7.74 21.91 -3.03
N PRO A 130 8.14 22.30 -1.81
CA PRO A 130 8.82 21.40 -0.89
C PRO A 130 7.89 20.28 -0.41
N ALA A 131 8.47 19.23 0.16
CA ALA A 131 7.74 18.12 0.75
C ALA A 131 6.70 18.59 1.78
N GLU A 132 5.60 17.85 1.88
CA GLU A 132 4.44 18.14 2.75
C GLU A 132 3.65 19.42 2.39
N THR A 133 3.83 19.97 1.19
CA THR A 133 2.96 21.02 0.66
C THR A 133 1.54 20.50 0.49
N ARG A 134 0.55 21.26 0.99
CA ARG A 134 -0.87 20.95 0.86
C ARG A 134 -1.47 21.66 -0.35
N LEU A 135 -2.22 20.90 -1.15
CA LEU A 135 -3.02 21.40 -2.27
C LEU A 135 -4.49 21.11 -1.98
N ASP A 136 -5.27 22.18 -1.85
CA ASP A 136 -6.72 22.11 -1.62
C ASP A 136 -7.45 22.68 -2.83
N VAL A 137 -8.40 21.92 -3.38
CA VAL A 137 -9.31 22.37 -4.44
C VAL A 137 -10.74 22.37 -3.88
N PRO A 138 -11.23 23.50 -3.35
CA PRO A 138 -12.61 23.63 -2.90
C PRO A 138 -13.59 23.36 -4.04
N ALA A 139 -14.84 23.02 -3.67
CA ALA A 139 -15.92 22.90 -4.64
C ALA A 139 -16.03 24.20 -5.48
N PRO A 140 -16.19 24.08 -6.81
CA PRO A 140 -16.34 25.24 -7.68
C PRO A 140 -17.47 26.15 -7.22
N ARG A 141 -17.23 27.46 -7.26
CA ARG A 141 -18.29 28.47 -7.17
C ARG A 141 -18.83 28.73 -8.58
N GLU A 142 -20.04 29.30 -8.70
CA GLU A 142 -20.70 29.56 -10.00
C GLU A 142 -19.77 30.22 -11.03
N ASP A 143 -18.90 31.14 -10.58
CA ASP A 143 -18.04 31.93 -11.48
C ASP A 143 -16.52 31.70 -11.31
N SER A 144 -16.09 30.78 -10.44
CA SER A 144 -14.65 30.60 -10.19
C SER A 144 -14.27 29.22 -9.66
N ILE A 145 -13.17 28.70 -10.18
CA ILE A 145 -12.42 27.58 -9.59
C ILE A 145 -11.19 28.17 -8.90
N THR A 146 -10.96 27.79 -7.66
CA THR A 146 -9.81 28.26 -6.88
C THR A 146 -8.98 27.06 -6.44
N VAL A 147 -7.66 27.16 -6.56
CA VAL A 147 -6.71 26.18 -6.04
C VAL A 147 -5.88 26.87 -4.96
N HIS A 148 -5.85 26.29 -3.76
CA HIS A 148 -5.04 26.80 -2.65
C HIS A 148 -3.83 25.89 -2.45
N ILE A 149 -2.64 26.48 -2.47
CA ILE A 149 -1.38 25.75 -2.25
C ILE A 149 -0.69 26.37 -1.04
N ARG A 150 -0.36 25.53 -0.04
CA ARG A 150 0.26 25.98 1.22
C ARG A 150 1.45 25.11 1.58
N SER A 151 2.59 25.75 1.75
CA SER A 151 3.82 25.13 2.26
C SER A 151 4.19 25.69 3.63
N THR A 152 4.75 24.85 4.49
CA THR A 152 5.33 25.23 5.79
C THR A 152 6.84 25.08 5.84
N LYS A 153 7.45 24.44 4.83
CA LYS A 153 8.89 24.07 4.81
C LYS A 153 9.73 24.90 3.84
N GLY A 154 9.13 25.81 3.09
CA GLY A 154 9.85 26.63 2.11
C GLY A 154 8.94 27.33 1.10
N PRO A 155 9.51 28.16 0.21
CA PRO A 155 8.76 28.83 -0.85
C PRO A 155 8.21 27.84 -1.89
N ILE A 156 7.23 28.29 -2.66
CA ILE A 156 6.64 27.54 -3.78
C ILE A 156 6.98 28.31 -5.06
N ASP A 157 7.58 27.63 -6.02
CA ASP A 157 7.88 28.17 -7.34
C ASP A 157 6.78 27.77 -8.32
N VAL A 158 6.30 28.72 -9.11
CA VAL A 158 5.22 28.51 -10.08
C VAL A 158 5.68 29.03 -11.44
N TYR A 159 5.59 28.17 -12.45
CA TYR A 159 6.00 28.46 -13.83
C TYR A 159 4.81 28.29 -14.77
N LEU A 160 4.68 29.21 -15.71
CA LEU A 160 3.74 29.09 -16.82
C LEU A 160 4.49 28.48 -18.01
N CYS A 161 4.05 27.32 -18.47
CA CYS A 161 4.67 26.64 -19.60
C CYS A 161 4.15 27.24 -20.91
N GLU A 162 4.68 28.40 -21.28
CA GLU A 162 4.41 29.01 -22.58
C GLU A 162 5.37 28.44 -23.63
N VAL A 163 4.85 28.16 -24.82
CA VAL A 163 5.68 28.05 -26.01
C VAL A 163 5.75 29.46 -26.59
N GLU A 164 6.94 30.04 -26.67
CA GLU A 164 7.16 31.16 -27.59
C GLU A 164 6.75 30.66 -28.98
N GLN A 165 5.53 30.96 -29.39
CA GLN A 165 5.18 30.94 -30.79
C GLN A 165 6.09 31.99 -31.40
N ALA A 166 7.18 31.54 -32.00
CA ALA A 166 8.02 32.38 -32.83
C ALA A 166 7.07 33.09 -33.79
N GLN A 167 6.77 34.36 -33.48
CA GLN A 167 6.12 35.23 -34.43
C GLN A 167 7.11 35.31 -35.58
N THR A 168 6.87 34.50 -36.63
CA THR A 168 7.41 34.74 -37.96
C THR A 168 6.73 36.00 -38.50
N GLY A 169 6.98 37.12 -37.81
CA GLY A 169 6.73 38.46 -38.30
C GLY A 169 7.75 38.70 -39.38
N ASN A 170 7.33 38.45 -40.61
CA ASN A 170 8.00 38.82 -41.85
C ASN A 170 8.59 40.25 -41.74
N LYS A 171 9.87 40.36 -41.38
CA LYS A 171 10.68 41.56 -41.61
C LYS A 171 11.76 41.18 -42.60
N ARG A 172 11.35 41.24 -43.87
CA ARG A 172 12.24 41.28 -45.01
C ARG A 172 12.92 42.65 -45.00
N ALA A 173 14.20 42.69 -44.64
CA ALA A 173 15.12 43.75 -45.03
C ALA A 173 16.53 43.17 -45.11
N GLU A 174 17.06 43.17 -46.33
CA GLU A 174 18.39 42.73 -46.71
C GLU A 174 19.48 43.60 -46.07
N GLY A 175 20.66 43.02 -45.82
CA GLY A 175 21.82 43.79 -45.36
C GLY A 175 23.04 42.96 -44.94
N VAL A 176 23.61 42.23 -45.90
CA VAL A 176 25.00 41.73 -46.04
C VAL A 176 26.03 42.10 -44.94
N GLY A 177 26.80 41.09 -44.47
CA GLY A 177 28.07 41.31 -43.78
C GLY A 177 28.73 40.05 -43.20
N THR A 178 29.62 39.45 -43.96
CA THR A 178 30.54 38.32 -43.69
C THR A 178 31.41 38.41 -42.42
N SER A 179 31.65 37.28 -41.72
CA SER A 179 32.99 36.71 -41.44
C SER A 179 32.94 35.55 -40.42
N SER A 180 33.67 34.48 -40.73
CA SER A 180 34.20 33.37 -39.90
C SER A 180 34.85 33.86 -38.58
N SER A 181 35.07 33.08 -37.50
CA SER A 181 35.71 31.75 -37.40
C SER A 181 35.58 31.14 -35.98
N GLU A 182 35.66 29.80 -35.93
CA GLU A 182 36.40 28.94 -34.98
C GLU A 182 36.18 28.98 -33.44
N SER A 183 35.60 27.85 -32.99
CA SER A 183 35.95 26.99 -31.86
C SER A 183 37.18 27.33 -31.01
N THR A 184 37.01 27.45 -29.70
CA THR A 184 38.04 27.02 -28.73
C THR A 184 37.39 26.63 -27.38
N HIS A 185 37.67 25.40 -26.94
CA HIS A 185 37.49 24.90 -25.58
C HIS A 185 38.18 25.80 -24.54
N PRO A 186 37.77 25.72 -23.26
CA PRO A 186 38.78 25.79 -22.21
C PRO A 186 38.77 24.53 -21.33
N GLU A 187 40.00 24.10 -21.11
CA GLU A 187 40.52 23.03 -20.30
C GLU A 187 40.52 23.43 -18.82
N ARG A 188 40.41 22.41 -17.96
CA ARG A 188 40.41 22.46 -16.49
C ARG A 188 41.82 22.78 -15.95
N PRO A 189 41.95 23.38 -14.76
CA PRO A 189 43.09 23.06 -13.90
C PRO A 189 42.67 22.32 -12.62
N GLU A 190 43.51 21.37 -12.25
CA GLU A 190 43.48 20.56 -11.05
C GLU A 190 44.10 21.30 -9.85
N GLU A 191 43.60 20.94 -8.67
CA GLU A 191 44.21 20.84 -7.33
C GLU A 191 45.39 21.74 -6.93
N GLU A 192 45.21 22.44 -5.81
CA GLU A 192 46.28 22.55 -4.80
C GLU A 192 45.68 22.51 -3.38
N GLU A 193 46.30 21.67 -2.54
CA GLU A 193 45.91 21.29 -1.19
C GLU A 193 46.39 22.31 -0.13
N ASN A 194 45.61 22.41 0.96
CA ASN A 194 45.73 23.11 2.27
C ASN A 194 47.17 23.25 2.88
N PRO A 195 47.48 24.08 3.93
CA PRO A 195 46.71 24.22 5.18
C PRO A 195 46.67 25.57 5.95
N GLN A 196 45.55 25.75 6.66
CA GLN A 196 45.32 26.31 8.02
C GLN A 196 46.29 27.36 8.61
N GLN A 197 45.73 28.51 9.04
CA GLN A 197 45.67 29.00 10.45
C GLN A 197 45.43 30.52 10.51
N SER A 198 44.34 30.95 11.16
CA SER A 198 44.34 32.10 12.10
C SER A 198 42.96 32.23 12.77
N GLU A 199 43.00 32.18 14.09
CA GLU A 199 41.94 32.57 15.01
C GLU A 199 41.68 34.07 14.88
N GLU A 200 40.42 34.51 14.94
CA GLU A 200 40.10 35.78 15.59
C GLU A 200 38.71 35.75 16.23
N LEU A 201 38.72 35.72 17.56
CA LEU A 201 37.62 36.07 18.46
C LEU A 201 37.19 37.52 18.19
N LEU A 202 35.89 37.79 18.12
CA LEU A 202 35.32 39.10 18.45
C LEU A 202 33.93 38.93 19.11
N GLU A 203 33.98 38.79 20.43
CA GLU A 203 32.98 39.24 21.41
C GLU A 203 33.51 40.65 21.84
N VAL A 204 32.78 41.76 22.06
CA VAL A 204 31.56 42.02 22.82
C VAL A 204 31.05 43.47 22.55
N SER A 205 29.76 43.71 22.88
CA SER A 205 29.13 44.94 23.46
C SER A 205 28.90 46.17 22.56
N ASN A 206 27.75 46.86 22.61
CA ASN A 206 26.76 47.08 23.69
C ASN A 206 25.32 46.73 23.33
#